data_AF-A0A6I8PIC8-F1
#
_entry.id   AF-A0A6I8PIC8-F1
#
_cell.length_a   1.000
_cell.length_b   1.000
_cell.length_c   1.000
_cell.angle_alpha   90.00
_cell.angle_beta   90.00
_cell.angle_gamma   90.00
#
_symmetry.space_group_name_H-M   'P 1'
#
loop_
_entity.id
_entity.type
_entity.pdbx_description
1 polymer ?
#
loop_
_entity_poly.entity_id
_entity_poly.type
_entity_poly.pdbx_seq_one_letter_code
_entity_poly.pdbx_strand_id
1 'polypeptide(L)'
;MPYLGSEDAVTELKRALCNPHVQADRPRYRNVIQRLIRMSDLDRWGQAEVLGFLLRYRPRSEEELFDILNLLDSFLKSGSPSVVMAATKLFLILAQEFPRVQTDVLVRVKGPLLAACSSDSRELCFAALCHVRQILRSLPGHFGGHYKKFFCSYSEPHFIKLQKVEVLCELVNDENAQQVLEELKGYCTDVSADLAQAAIFAIGGIAKTYTEQCVQILTELLRLRQEHITSAVVQTFRDLVWLCPQCVEAVCQALPNCEENIQDSEGKQALIWLLGVHGEKIPNAPYVLEDFVENVKAETFPAVKMELLTALLRLFLSRPAECQDTLGRLLYYCIEEEKDMAVRDRGLFYYRLLLAGIDKVKRILCSPKSDPSLGLLEDQTECPVNSWASDFNTLMPVYGKTRWAAIAPYQPTEPQAPNAPRAAAFASPGSPTSEKSEEVPQPQPDSEALLLVSPGQLTAEQFERSWLSLEVAYQQVLPWPGPVHPETFQAALQVVNIQAIAVSKPGAQPWKAYLGASDDTGCLFLTELLLETENSQMQISVKQSEARAEALGGFVSMLKTVLGTVAGIKS
;
A
#
# COMPACT_ATOMS: atom_id res chain seq x y z
N MET A 1 30.14 -9.80 19.16
CA MET A 1 30.04 -8.38 19.53
C MET A 1 31.40 -7.83 19.98
N PRO A 2 32.30 -7.47 19.07
CA PRO A 2 33.61 -6.88 19.40
C PRO A 2 33.64 -5.34 19.41
N TYR A 3 32.50 -4.65 19.25
CA TYR A 3 32.44 -3.20 18.99
C TYR A 3 32.03 -2.32 20.17
N LEU A 4 31.69 -2.90 21.31
CA LEU A 4 31.18 -2.17 22.47
C LEU A 4 32.33 -1.91 23.45
N GLY A 5 32.90 -0.69 23.47
CA GLY A 5 33.71 -0.11 24.57
C GLY A 5 34.56 -1.03 25.48
N SER A 6 34.74 -0.63 26.75
CA SER A 6 35.43 -1.45 27.77
C SER A 6 34.59 -2.68 28.16
N GLU A 7 35.22 -3.78 28.57
CA GLU A 7 34.51 -5.02 28.96
C GLU A 7 33.41 -4.77 30.01
N ASP A 8 33.66 -3.85 30.96
CA ASP A 8 32.67 -3.45 31.97
C ASP A 8 31.41 -2.83 31.36
N ALA A 9 31.56 -1.98 30.33
CA ALA A 9 30.45 -1.34 29.64
C ALA A 9 29.60 -2.37 28.88
N VAL A 10 30.25 -3.36 28.24
CA VAL A 10 29.56 -4.48 27.57
C VAL A 10 28.78 -5.31 28.57
N THR A 11 29.35 -5.54 29.75
CA THR A 11 28.75 -6.39 30.78
C THR A 11 27.54 -5.71 31.42
N GLU A 12 27.62 -4.41 31.68
CA GLU A 12 26.47 -3.60 32.13
C GLU A 12 25.39 -3.47 31.04
N LEU A 13 25.79 -3.24 29.78
CA LEU A 13 24.87 -3.20 28.64
C LEU A 13 24.14 -4.53 28.47
N LYS A 14 24.85 -5.65 28.44
CA LYS A 14 24.22 -6.99 28.36
C LYS A 14 23.26 -7.21 29.53
N ARG A 15 23.65 -6.84 30.75
CA ARG A 15 22.77 -6.96 31.92
C ARG A 15 21.51 -6.09 31.80
N ALA A 16 21.62 -4.89 31.24
CA ALA A 16 20.50 -3.99 31.01
C ALA A 16 19.60 -4.42 29.82
N LEU A 17 20.20 -4.90 28.73
CA LEU A 17 19.51 -5.36 27.51
C LEU A 17 18.77 -6.69 27.72
N CYS A 18 19.29 -7.58 28.57
CA CYS A 18 18.71 -8.90 28.84
C CYS A 18 17.57 -8.90 29.85
N ASN A 19 17.22 -7.76 30.47
CA ASN A 19 16.14 -7.73 31.45
C ASN A 19 14.79 -7.40 30.76
N PRO A 20 13.85 -8.35 30.65
CA PRO A 20 12.52 -8.12 30.06
C PRO A 20 11.64 -7.21 30.93
N HIS A 21 12.00 -7.01 32.19
CA HIS A 21 11.29 -6.16 33.15
C HIS A 21 12.04 -4.84 33.41
N VAL A 22 12.45 -4.15 32.35
CA VAL A 22 13.05 -2.79 32.40
C VAL A 22 12.25 -1.84 33.29
N GLN A 23 10.93 -2.03 33.35
CA GLN A 23 9.98 -1.23 34.12
C GLN A 23 9.85 -1.63 35.61
N ALA A 24 10.37 -2.79 36.02
CA ALA A 24 10.24 -3.31 37.39
C ALA A 24 11.39 -2.84 38.31
N ASP A 25 12.62 -2.73 37.81
CA ASP A 25 13.80 -2.40 38.65
C ASP A 25 14.24 -0.93 38.47
N ARG A 26 13.34 -0.04 38.87
CA ARG A 26 13.28 1.37 38.42
C ARG A 26 14.53 2.23 38.74
N PRO A 27 15.16 2.21 39.94
CA PRO A 27 16.25 3.15 40.28
C PRO A 27 17.62 2.78 39.67
N ARG A 28 17.86 1.50 39.39
CA ARG A 28 19.05 1.05 38.67
C ARG A 28 19.06 1.54 37.23
N TYR A 29 17.90 1.56 36.57
CA TYR A 29 17.78 2.03 35.19
C TYR A 29 18.03 3.53 35.02
N ARG A 30 17.61 4.41 35.95
CA ARG A 30 17.91 5.85 35.85
C ARG A 30 19.43 6.11 35.79
N ASN A 31 20.18 5.47 36.68
CA ASN A 31 21.64 5.60 36.71
C ASN A 31 22.29 4.98 35.47
N VAL A 32 21.77 3.83 35.01
CA VAL A 32 22.25 3.18 33.79
C VAL A 32 21.95 4.04 32.55
N ILE A 33 20.76 4.64 32.43
CA ILE A 33 20.39 5.53 31.31
C ILE A 33 21.23 6.79 31.32
N GLN A 34 21.36 7.45 32.48
CA GLN A 34 22.21 8.64 32.60
C GLN A 34 23.68 8.33 32.33
N ARG A 35 24.15 7.13 32.70
CA ARG A 35 25.52 6.69 32.42
C ARG A 35 25.71 6.34 30.94
N LEU A 36 24.77 5.58 30.36
CA LEU A 36 24.75 5.17 28.95
C LEU A 36 24.67 6.35 27.98
N ILE A 37 23.85 7.35 28.27
CA ILE A 37 23.77 8.58 27.47
C ILE A 37 25.05 9.43 27.65
N ARG A 38 25.73 9.33 28.79
CA ARG A 38 27.03 9.99 29.03
C ARG A 38 28.23 9.21 28.48
N MET A 39 28.05 8.01 27.93
CA MET A 39 29.15 7.22 27.36
C MET A 39 29.59 7.83 26.02
N SER A 40 30.49 8.81 26.08
CA SER A 40 31.29 9.27 24.93
C SER A 40 32.15 8.17 24.31
N ASP A 41 32.34 7.07 25.04
CA ASP A 41 33.33 6.03 24.74
C ASP A 41 32.75 4.88 23.90
N LEU A 42 31.44 4.91 23.60
CA LEU A 42 30.82 3.96 22.68
C LEU A 42 31.09 4.37 21.23
N ASP A 43 31.29 3.36 20.38
CA ASP A 43 31.36 3.56 18.95
C ASP A 43 29.98 4.01 18.40
N ARG A 44 29.98 4.52 17.17
CA ARG A 44 28.78 5.11 16.56
C ARG A 44 27.62 4.10 16.42
N TRP A 45 27.95 2.82 16.22
CA TRP A 45 26.97 1.75 16.11
C TRP A 45 26.38 1.39 17.48
N GLY A 46 27.23 1.24 18.51
CA GLY A 46 26.79 1.04 19.88
C GLY A 46 25.91 2.18 20.38
N GLN A 47 26.23 3.43 20.04
CA GLN A 47 25.39 4.59 20.37
C GLN A 47 23.99 4.47 19.76
N ALA A 48 23.88 4.13 18.47
CA ALA A 48 22.58 3.99 17.80
C ALA A 48 21.73 2.85 18.40
N GLU A 49 22.33 1.70 18.69
CA GLU A 49 21.66 0.56 19.32
C GLU A 49 21.16 0.88 20.74
N VAL A 50 21.99 1.56 21.53
CA VAL A 50 21.61 1.99 22.89
C VAL A 50 20.43 2.96 22.83
N LEU A 51 20.44 3.93 21.92
CA LEU A 51 19.31 4.84 21.71
C LEU A 51 18.04 4.08 21.30
N GLY A 52 18.15 3.04 20.47
CA GLY A 52 17.04 2.16 20.12
C GLY A 52 16.49 1.40 21.33
N PHE A 53 17.35 0.91 22.21
CA PHE A 53 16.92 0.24 23.45
C PHE A 53 16.19 1.17 24.42
N LEU A 54 16.64 2.43 24.51
CA LEU A 54 16.02 3.45 25.38
C LEU A 54 14.55 3.72 25.05
N LEU A 55 14.06 3.33 23.86
CA LEU A 55 12.64 3.40 23.49
C LEU A 55 11.73 2.58 24.43
N ARG A 56 12.28 1.57 25.13
CA ARG A 56 11.53 0.76 26.11
C ARG A 56 11.35 1.49 27.45
N TYR A 57 12.10 2.57 27.68
CA TYR A 57 12.04 3.34 28.92
C TYR A 57 10.92 4.37 28.90
N ARG A 58 10.30 4.61 30.06
CA ARG A 58 9.33 5.69 30.26
C ARG A 58 9.80 6.56 31.43
N PRO A 59 10.03 7.87 31.23
CA PRO A 59 10.42 8.79 32.30
C PRO A 59 9.37 8.86 33.41
N ARG A 60 9.80 9.14 34.64
CA ARG A 60 8.91 9.17 35.82
C ARG A 60 8.29 10.54 36.08
N SER A 61 8.99 11.59 35.71
CA SER A 61 8.58 12.99 35.88
C SER A 61 8.98 13.80 34.66
N GLU A 62 8.31 14.94 34.48
CA GLU A 62 8.68 15.90 33.44
C GLU A 62 10.13 16.37 33.60
N GLU A 63 10.60 16.59 34.84
CA GLU A 63 12.01 16.95 35.10
C GLU A 63 12.99 15.91 34.57
N GLU A 64 12.75 14.62 34.83
CA GLU A 64 13.58 13.54 34.32
C GLU A 64 13.51 13.43 32.79
N LEU A 65 12.32 13.62 32.21
CA LEU A 65 12.14 13.67 30.77
C LEU A 65 13.03 14.77 30.18
N PHE A 66 12.93 16.01 30.67
CA PHE A 66 13.72 17.13 30.15
C PHE A 66 15.23 16.93 30.39
N ASP A 67 15.65 16.33 31.50
CA ASP A 67 17.05 15.94 31.72
C ASP A 67 17.54 14.97 30.62
N ILE A 68 16.74 13.96 30.28
CA ILE A 68 17.06 13.00 29.22
C ILE A 68 17.11 13.70 27.86
N LEU A 69 16.12 14.53 27.54
CA LEU A 69 16.05 15.27 26.27
C LEU A 69 17.26 16.20 26.09
N ASN A 70 17.67 16.90 27.15
CA ASN A 70 18.88 17.76 27.12
C ASN A 70 20.16 16.96 26.86
N LEU A 71 20.25 15.73 27.38
CA LEU A 71 21.37 14.85 27.08
C LEU A 71 21.34 14.31 25.65
N LEU A 72 20.15 14.12 25.05
CA LEU A 72 20.00 13.68 23.66
C LEU A 72 20.43 14.75 22.64
N ASP A 73 20.45 16.02 23.03
CA ASP A 73 20.79 17.13 22.13
C ASP A 73 22.21 17.05 21.55
N SER A 74 23.16 16.47 22.27
CA SER A 74 24.51 16.23 21.73
C SER A 74 24.51 15.20 20.61
N PHE A 75 23.62 14.20 20.67
CA PHE A 75 23.52 13.12 19.68
C PHE A 75 22.88 13.59 18.37
N LEU A 76 21.96 14.56 18.44
CA LEU A 76 21.36 15.20 17.25
C LEU A 76 22.40 15.96 16.40
N LYS A 77 23.53 16.37 17.00
CA LYS A 77 24.64 17.06 16.33
C LYS A 77 25.77 16.12 15.91
N SER A 78 25.62 14.83 16.11
CA SER A 78 26.65 13.85 15.76
C SER A 78 26.88 13.80 14.24
N GLY A 79 28.11 13.49 13.83
CA GLY A 79 28.45 13.33 12.41
C GLY A 79 27.97 12.01 11.79
N SER A 80 27.28 11.16 12.55
CA SER A 80 26.80 9.86 12.07
C SER A 80 25.29 9.91 11.85
N PRO A 81 24.81 9.71 10.60
CA PRO A 81 23.38 9.69 10.31
C PRO A 81 22.60 8.68 11.16
N SER A 82 23.16 7.49 11.41
CA SER A 82 22.51 6.46 12.24
C SER A 82 22.21 6.94 13.65
N VAL A 83 23.20 7.59 14.30
CA VAL A 83 23.04 8.14 15.66
C VAL A 83 22.03 9.29 15.67
N VAL A 84 22.08 10.20 14.69
CA VAL A 84 21.12 11.31 14.58
C VAL A 84 19.69 10.76 14.42
N MET A 85 19.48 9.78 13.54
CA MET A 85 18.15 9.23 13.27
C MET A 85 17.60 8.44 14.47
N ALA A 86 18.44 7.67 15.16
CA ALA A 86 18.06 6.97 16.38
C ALA A 86 17.73 7.94 17.53
N ALA A 87 18.55 8.98 17.71
CA ALA A 87 18.30 10.03 18.71
C ALA A 87 17.01 10.78 18.40
N THR A 88 16.77 11.13 17.13
CA THR A 88 15.54 11.79 16.67
C THR A 88 14.32 10.94 16.98
N LYS A 89 14.34 9.64 16.65
CA LYS A 89 13.24 8.73 16.96
C LYS A 89 12.91 8.70 18.46
N LEU A 90 13.93 8.53 19.30
CA LEU A 90 13.79 8.52 20.75
C LEU A 90 13.21 9.84 21.25
N PHE A 91 13.69 10.96 20.74
CA PHE A 91 13.20 12.29 21.09
C PHE A 91 11.71 12.45 20.74
N LEU A 92 11.31 12.07 19.52
CA LEU A 92 9.92 12.18 19.07
C LEU A 92 8.96 11.34 19.92
N ILE A 93 9.38 10.13 20.32
CA ILE A 93 8.57 9.23 21.14
C ILE A 93 8.48 9.72 22.60
N LEU A 94 9.59 10.18 23.18
CA LEU A 94 9.59 10.71 24.55
C LEU A 94 8.82 12.02 24.67
N ALA A 95 8.87 12.87 23.65
CA ALA A 95 8.16 14.15 23.60
C ALA A 95 6.74 14.07 23.03
N GLN A 96 6.09 12.89 23.04
CA GLN A 96 4.76 12.67 22.47
C GLN A 96 3.69 13.65 23.01
N GLU A 97 3.80 14.00 24.29
CA GLU A 97 2.89 14.93 24.99
C GLU A 97 3.24 16.42 24.76
N PHE A 98 4.36 16.71 24.08
CA PHE A 98 4.89 18.06 23.87
C PHE A 98 5.12 18.37 22.38
N PRO A 99 4.07 18.68 21.59
CA PRO A 99 4.18 18.88 20.14
C PRO A 99 5.20 19.97 19.73
N ARG A 100 5.29 21.06 20.49
CA ARG A 100 6.27 22.14 20.24
C ARG A 100 7.70 21.62 20.29
N VAL A 101 7.99 20.79 21.29
CA VAL A 101 9.30 20.18 21.49
C VAL A 101 9.63 19.21 20.34
N GLN A 102 8.64 18.45 19.85
CA GLN A 102 8.82 17.60 18.67
C GLN A 102 9.19 18.43 17.43
N THR A 103 8.47 19.54 17.19
CA THR A 103 8.79 20.46 16.09
C THR A 103 10.21 21.02 16.21
N ASP A 104 10.64 21.45 17.40
CA ASP A 104 11.99 21.99 17.64
C ASP A 104 13.11 20.98 17.32
N VAL A 105 12.87 19.68 17.55
CA VAL A 105 13.81 18.62 17.18
C VAL A 105 13.91 18.47 15.67
N LEU A 106 12.78 18.45 14.97
CA LEU A 106 12.75 18.36 13.51
C LEU A 106 13.44 19.57 12.86
N VAL A 107 13.38 20.75 13.50
CA VAL A 107 14.16 21.92 13.09
C VAL A 107 15.66 21.71 13.24
N ARG A 108 16.11 21.13 14.36
CA ARG A 108 17.52 20.86 14.61
C ARG A 108 18.10 19.78 13.69
N VAL A 109 17.31 18.77 13.34
CA VAL A 109 17.72 17.63 12.49
C VAL A 109 17.75 18.01 11.00
N LYS A 110 17.16 19.16 10.62
CA LYS A 110 17.15 19.67 9.25
C LYS A 110 18.53 19.66 8.58
N GLY A 111 19.54 20.19 9.26
CA GLY A 111 20.92 20.26 8.73
C GLY A 111 21.53 18.87 8.46
N PRO A 112 21.60 17.99 9.49
CA PRO A 112 22.05 16.62 9.33
C PRO A 112 21.29 15.82 8.25
N LEU A 113 19.97 15.99 8.16
CA LEU A 113 19.15 15.28 7.18
C LEU A 113 19.42 15.78 5.75
N LEU A 114 19.57 17.10 5.56
CA LEU A 114 19.99 17.66 4.27
C LEU A 114 21.38 17.19 3.85
N ALA A 115 22.30 17.01 4.81
CA ALA A 115 23.61 16.44 4.52
C ALA A 115 23.50 14.97 4.10
N ALA A 116 22.62 14.18 4.72
CA ALA A 116 22.35 12.79 4.33
C ALA A 116 21.71 12.67 2.94
N CYS A 117 20.80 13.60 2.57
CA CYS A 117 20.25 13.68 1.21
C CYS A 117 21.29 14.00 0.13
N SER A 118 22.42 14.60 0.49
CA SER A 118 23.53 14.90 -0.43
C SER A 118 24.74 13.99 -0.23
N SER A 119 24.57 12.86 0.45
CA SER A 119 25.62 11.88 0.70
C SER A 119 25.99 11.10 -0.56
N ASP A 120 27.26 10.68 -0.67
CA ASP A 120 27.74 9.81 -1.75
C ASP A 120 27.09 8.41 -1.74
N SER A 121 26.66 7.93 -0.55
CA SER A 121 25.86 6.70 -0.45
C SER A 121 24.43 6.93 -0.94
N ARG A 122 24.08 6.23 -2.01
CA ARG A 122 22.78 6.29 -2.69
C ARG A 122 21.64 5.77 -1.82
N GLU A 123 21.91 4.71 -1.07
CA GLU A 123 20.96 4.07 -0.15
C GLU A 123 20.63 5.01 1.02
N LEU A 124 21.66 5.66 1.58
CA LEU A 124 21.48 6.65 2.62
C LEU A 124 20.72 7.88 2.11
N CYS A 125 21.06 8.37 0.91
CA CYS A 125 20.34 9.47 0.26
C CYS A 125 18.85 9.14 0.10
N PHE A 126 18.53 7.96 -0.42
CA PHE A 126 17.15 7.51 -0.60
C PHE A 126 16.39 7.38 0.72
N ALA A 127 16.99 6.77 1.74
CA ALA A 127 16.37 6.68 3.07
C ALA A 127 16.13 8.07 3.67
N ALA A 128 17.09 8.99 3.53
CA ALA A 128 16.95 10.36 3.99
C ALA A 128 15.81 11.09 3.29
N LEU A 129 15.66 10.94 1.96
CA LEU A 129 14.54 11.51 1.19
C LEU A 129 13.18 10.99 1.67
N CYS A 130 13.07 9.70 1.98
CA CYS A 130 11.84 9.11 2.53
C CYS A 130 11.45 9.76 3.86
N HIS A 131 12.43 10.04 4.72
CA HIS A 131 12.21 10.74 5.99
C HIS A 131 11.94 12.24 5.81
N VAL A 132 12.53 12.90 4.81
CA VAL A 132 12.19 14.29 4.45
C VAL A 132 10.70 14.39 4.10
N ARG A 133 10.21 13.52 3.20
CA ARG A 133 8.78 13.46 2.84
C ARG A 133 7.89 13.20 4.06
N GLN A 134 8.31 12.29 4.95
CA GLN A 134 7.57 12.02 6.19
C GLN A 134 7.47 13.27 7.09
N ILE A 135 8.53 14.07 7.19
CA ILE A 135 8.54 15.32 7.98
C ILE A 135 7.67 16.39 7.33
N LEU A 136 7.67 16.49 6.00
CA LEU A 136 6.89 17.49 5.25
C LEU A 136 5.38 17.35 5.48
N ARG A 137 4.88 16.14 5.74
CA ARG A 137 3.47 15.90 6.13
C ARG A 137 3.04 16.58 7.43
N SER A 138 3.98 16.87 8.33
CA SER A 138 3.71 17.52 9.62
C SER A 138 4.18 18.96 9.68
N LEU A 139 5.19 19.31 8.87
CA LEU A 139 5.78 20.65 8.80
C LEU A 139 5.91 21.08 7.34
N PRO A 140 4.79 21.48 6.69
CA PRO A 140 4.82 21.99 5.32
C PRO A 140 5.81 23.15 5.20
N GLY A 141 6.61 23.16 4.12
CA GLY A 141 7.59 24.22 3.88
C GLY A 141 8.85 24.21 4.76
N HIS A 142 9.02 23.23 5.67
CA HIS A 142 10.21 23.14 6.54
C HIS A 142 11.54 23.17 5.77
N PHE A 143 11.58 22.51 4.60
CA PHE A 143 12.73 22.50 3.70
C PHE A 143 12.62 23.50 2.54
N GLY A 144 11.61 24.38 2.56
CA GLY A 144 11.30 25.31 1.48
C GLY A 144 12.47 26.19 1.07
N GLY A 145 13.28 26.71 2.02
CA GLY A 145 14.49 27.49 1.70
C GLY A 145 15.66 26.72 1.08
N HIS A 146 15.55 25.39 0.96
CA HIS A 146 16.61 24.53 0.38
C HIS A 146 16.11 23.66 -0.78
N TYR A 147 14.97 23.99 -1.39
CA TYR A 147 14.38 23.23 -2.51
C TYR A 147 15.39 22.86 -3.61
N LYS A 148 16.33 23.75 -3.93
CA LYS A 148 17.39 23.52 -4.94
C LYS A 148 18.28 22.30 -4.67
N LYS A 149 18.42 21.88 -3.40
CA LYS A 149 19.18 20.67 -3.06
C LYS A 149 18.48 19.38 -3.51
N PHE A 150 17.18 19.45 -3.76
CA PHE A 150 16.36 18.33 -4.21
C PHE A 150 16.23 18.27 -5.74
N PHE A 151 16.91 19.14 -6.49
CA PHE A 151 17.02 18.97 -7.94
C PHE A 151 17.81 17.71 -8.29
N CYS A 152 17.36 17.02 -9.33
CA CYS A 152 17.95 15.79 -9.83
C CYS A 152 19.25 16.08 -10.56
N SER A 153 20.31 15.33 -10.23
CA SER A 153 21.54 15.33 -11.02
C SER A 153 21.51 14.21 -12.07
N TYR A 154 22.25 14.41 -13.16
CA TYR A 154 22.35 13.40 -14.23
C TYR A 154 22.94 12.07 -13.74
N SER A 155 23.89 12.12 -12.80
CA SER A 155 24.58 10.93 -12.26
C SER A 155 23.75 10.13 -11.24
N GLU A 156 22.57 10.65 -10.85
CA GLU A 156 21.75 10.02 -9.83
C GLU A 156 20.97 8.82 -10.39
N PRO A 157 20.87 7.71 -9.64
CA PRO A 157 20.01 6.60 -9.98
C PRO A 157 18.54 7.00 -10.10
N HIS A 158 17.82 6.27 -10.95
CA HIS A 158 16.40 6.50 -11.23
C HIS A 158 15.52 6.57 -9.96
N PHE A 159 15.70 5.65 -9.01
CA PHE A 159 14.91 5.61 -7.78
C PHE A 159 15.10 6.85 -6.88
N ILE A 160 16.27 7.51 -6.92
CA ILE A 160 16.51 8.77 -6.19
C ILE A 160 15.80 9.92 -6.89
N LYS A 161 15.87 9.97 -8.23
CA LYS A 161 15.19 11.00 -9.03
C LYS A 161 13.68 10.99 -8.78
N LEU A 162 13.05 9.81 -8.77
CA LEU A 162 11.62 9.69 -8.45
C LEU A 162 11.28 10.26 -7.07
N GLN A 163 12.06 9.90 -6.04
CA GLN A 163 11.82 10.43 -4.69
C GLN A 163 12.02 11.95 -4.60
N LYS A 164 13.00 12.49 -5.32
CA LYS A 164 13.23 13.93 -5.40
C LYS A 164 12.06 14.67 -6.06
N VAL A 165 11.50 14.13 -7.14
CA VAL A 165 10.31 14.70 -7.80
C VAL A 165 9.12 14.77 -6.84
N GLU A 166 8.87 13.71 -6.08
CA GLU A 166 7.80 13.71 -5.06
C GLU A 166 8.05 14.75 -3.95
N VAL A 167 9.28 14.84 -3.45
CA VAL A 167 9.66 15.86 -2.44
C VAL A 167 9.50 17.28 -3.01
N LEU A 168 9.90 17.51 -4.26
CA LEU A 168 9.75 18.82 -4.90
C LEU A 168 8.28 19.24 -5.00
N CYS A 169 7.38 18.31 -5.30
CA CYS A 169 5.93 18.56 -5.34
C CYS A 169 5.40 19.08 -4.00
N GLU A 170 5.87 18.52 -2.87
CA GLU A 170 5.47 18.95 -1.51
C GLU A 170 6.14 20.26 -1.05
N LEU A 171 7.21 20.72 -1.74
CA LEU A 171 7.98 21.91 -1.36
C LEU A 171 7.57 23.19 -2.10
N VAL A 172 6.63 23.09 -3.04
CA VAL A 172 6.21 24.23 -3.86
C VAL A 172 5.50 25.28 -3.02
N ASN A 173 5.89 26.54 -3.21
CA ASN A 173 5.29 27.73 -2.64
C ASN A 173 5.39 28.93 -3.59
N ASP A 174 4.79 30.06 -3.23
CA ASP A 174 4.72 31.24 -4.09
C ASP A 174 6.09 31.81 -4.49
N GLU A 175 7.12 31.58 -3.67
CA GLU A 175 8.48 32.09 -3.92
C GLU A 175 9.28 31.19 -4.87
N ASN A 176 8.99 29.89 -4.90
CA ASN A 176 9.80 28.90 -5.62
C ASN A 176 9.07 28.22 -6.80
N ALA A 177 7.75 28.39 -6.92
CA ALA A 177 6.91 27.68 -7.90
C ALA A 177 7.46 27.76 -9.33
N GLN A 178 7.83 28.96 -9.79
CA GLN A 178 8.36 29.16 -11.14
C GLN A 178 9.66 28.36 -11.39
N GLN A 179 10.59 28.35 -10.43
CA GLN A 179 11.86 27.65 -10.58
C GLN A 179 11.69 26.14 -10.52
N VAL A 180 10.79 25.65 -9.65
CA VAL A 180 10.48 24.21 -9.56
C VAL A 180 9.77 23.72 -10.81
N LEU A 181 8.78 24.47 -11.33
CA LEU A 181 8.07 24.10 -12.55
C LEU A 181 8.98 24.08 -13.79
N GLU A 182 9.91 25.02 -13.92
CA GLU A 182 10.90 25.03 -15.00
C GLU A 182 11.80 23.78 -14.94
N GLU A 183 12.23 23.41 -13.74
CA GLU A 183 13.05 22.23 -13.53
C GLU A 183 12.27 20.92 -13.81
N LEU A 184 11.03 20.80 -13.31
CA LEU A 184 10.15 19.66 -13.59
C LEU A 184 9.81 19.54 -15.09
N LYS A 185 9.64 20.67 -15.78
CA LYS A 185 9.45 20.69 -17.24
C LYS A 185 10.65 20.06 -17.96
N GLY A 186 11.87 20.30 -17.50
CA GLY A 186 13.08 19.63 -18.01
C GLY A 186 13.03 18.11 -17.82
N TYR A 187 12.49 17.64 -16.69
CA TYR A 187 12.37 16.22 -16.38
C TYR A 187 11.30 15.50 -17.21
N CYS A 188 10.30 16.23 -17.71
CA CYS A 188 9.25 15.68 -18.59
C CYS A 188 9.78 15.15 -19.94
N THR A 189 11.02 15.51 -20.31
CA THR A 189 11.70 15.04 -21.53
C THR A 189 12.94 14.20 -21.24
N ASP A 190 13.05 13.64 -20.03
CA ASP A 190 14.15 12.73 -19.68
C ASP A 190 14.09 11.44 -20.51
N VAL A 191 15.23 10.74 -20.61
CA VAL A 191 15.34 9.47 -21.34
C VAL A 191 14.50 8.37 -20.66
N SER A 192 14.31 8.46 -19.34
CA SER A 192 13.47 7.54 -18.58
C SER A 192 12.00 7.95 -18.66
N ALA A 193 11.18 7.15 -19.36
CA ALA A 193 9.74 7.37 -19.46
C ALA A 193 9.07 7.46 -18.08
N ASP A 194 9.42 6.57 -17.15
CA ASP A 194 8.88 6.57 -15.78
C ASP A 194 9.16 7.89 -15.04
N LEU A 195 10.35 8.48 -15.21
CA LEU A 195 10.68 9.77 -14.60
C LEU A 195 9.93 10.91 -15.27
N ALA A 196 9.84 10.89 -16.61
CA ALA A 196 9.09 11.87 -17.37
C ALA A 196 7.61 11.88 -16.95
N GLN A 197 6.99 10.71 -16.83
CA GLN A 197 5.61 10.55 -16.35
C GLN A 197 5.46 11.00 -14.90
N ALA A 198 6.39 10.63 -14.01
CA ALA A 198 6.37 11.09 -12.62
C ALA A 198 6.46 12.63 -12.51
N ALA A 199 7.26 13.27 -13.35
CA ALA A 199 7.35 14.74 -13.41
C ALA A 199 6.05 15.37 -13.93
N ILE A 200 5.42 14.78 -14.94
CA ILE A 200 4.12 15.23 -15.48
C ILE A 200 3.03 15.13 -14.39
N PHE A 201 2.96 14.01 -13.67
CA PHE A 201 2.01 13.85 -12.57
C PHE A 201 2.30 14.80 -11.41
N ALA A 202 3.57 15.08 -11.12
CA ALA A 202 3.95 16.09 -10.13
C ALA A 202 3.48 17.50 -10.53
N ILE A 203 3.61 17.87 -11.82
CA ILE A 203 3.04 19.12 -12.36
C ILE A 203 1.51 19.14 -12.17
N GLY A 204 0.83 18.01 -12.39
CA GLY A 204 -0.59 17.84 -12.08
C GLY A 204 -0.94 18.10 -10.61
N GLY A 205 -0.13 17.59 -9.69
CA GLY A 205 -0.29 17.86 -8.25
C GLY A 205 -0.18 19.35 -7.91
N ILE A 206 0.77 20.06 -8.53
CA ILE A 206 1.04 21.49 -8.33
C ILE A 206 -0.06 22.37 -8.97
N ALA A 207 -0.66 21.91 -10.07
CA ALA A 207 -1.67 22.66 -10.82
C ALA A 207 -2.95 22.96 -10.03
N LYS A 208 -3.18 22.31 -8.89
CA LYS A 208 -4.26 22.69 -7.96
C LYS A 208 -4.13 24.15 -7.49
N THR A 209 -2.90 24.56 -7.21
CA THR A 209 -2.60 25.91 -6.70
C THR A 209 -2.18 26.83 -7.84
N TYR A 210 -1.41 26.32 -8.82
CA TYR A 210 -0.84 27.10 -9.92
C TYR A 210 -1.37 26.66 -11.29
N THR A 211 -2.70 26.62 -11.44
CA THR A 211 -3.39 25.99 -12.57
C THR A 211 -2.94 26.50 -13.94
N GLU A 212 -2.90 27.82 -14.16
CA GLU A 212 -2.63 28.38 -15.49
C GLU A 212 -1.22 28.01 -16.01
N GLN A 213 -0.20 28.12 -15.15
CA GLN A 213 1.19 27.82 -15.52
C GLN A 213 1.36 26.32 -15.82
N CYS A 214 0.80 25.45 -14.99
CA CYS A 214 0.89 24.00 -15.18
C CYS A 214 0.14 23.55 -16.44
N VAL A 215 -1.06 24.07 -16.69
CA VAL A 215 -1.83 23.74 -17.91
C VAL A 215 -1.07 24.18 -19.16
N GLN A 216 -0.44 25.37 -19.16
CA GLN A 216 0.40 25.81 -20.27
C GLN A 216 1.56 24.83 -20.54
N ILE A 217 2.28 24.41 -19.50
CA ILE A 217 3.38 23.44 -19.64
C ILE A 217 2.85 22.11 -20.21
N LEU A 218 1.76 21.57 -19.66
CA LEU A 218 1.15 20.32 -20.11
C LEU A 218 0.69 20.40 -21.58
N THR A 219 0.07 21.50 -21.99
CA THR A 219 -0.33 21.73 -23.39
C THR A 219 0.89 21.82 -24.32
N GLU A 220 2.01 22.40 -23.88
CA GLU A 220 3.24 22.39 -24.66
C GLU A 220 3.82 20.98 -24.83
N LEU A 221 3.76 20.15 -23.79
CA LEU A 221 4.25 18.77 -23.83
C LEU A 221 3.48 17.89 -24.84
N LEU A 222 2.17 18.11 -25.02
CA LEU A 222 1.39 17.41 -26.05
C LEU A 222 1.91 17.64 -27.47
N ARG A 223 2.56 18.79 -27.74
CA ARG A 223 3.11 19.09 -29.06
C ARG A 223 4.30 18.21 -29.43
N LEU A 224 4.93 17.56 -28.45
CA LEU A 224 6.05 16.65 -28.68
C LEU A 224 5.63 15.35 -29.38
N ARG A 225 4.33 15.00 -29.32
CA ARG A 225 3.76 13.78 -29.94
C ARG A 225 4.51 12.49 -29.57
N GLN A 226 4.99 12.41 -28.33
CA GLN A 226 5.58 11.19 -27.79
C GLN A 226 4.52 10.42 -27.00
N GLU A 227 4.44 9.11 -27.19
CA GLU A 227 3.35 8.29 -26.66
C GLU A 227 3.23 8.36 -25.13
N HIS A 228 4.31 8.01 -24.42
CA HIS A 228 4.36 8.00 -22.95
C HIS A 228 4.09 9.37 -22.31
N ILE A 229 4.52 10.46 -22.96
CA ILE A 229 4.25 11.85 -22.54
C ILE A 229 2.77 12.17 -22.77
N THR A 230 2.26 11.91 -23.97
CA THR A 230 0.88 12.23 -24.36
C THR A 230 -0.10 11.52 -23.45
N SER A 231 0.13 10.23 -23.18
CA SER A 231 -0.68 9.46 -22.23
C SER A 231 -0.70 10.08 -20.84
N ALA A 232 0.47 10.35 -20.25
CA ALA A 232 0.55 10.91 -18.90
C ALA A 232 -0.07 12.31 -18.81
N VAL A 233 0.08 13.15 -19.85
CA VAL A 233 -0.56 14.47 -19.90
C VAL A 233 -2.08 14.34 -19.97
N VAL A 234 -2.62 13.44 -20.79
CA VAL A 234 -4.08 13.24 -20.89
C VAL A 234 -4.66 12.68 -19.59
N GLN A 235 -3.96 11.76 -18.93
CA GLN A 235 -4.32 11.29 -17.59
C GLN A 235 -4.33 12.44 -16.58
N THR A 236 -3.31 13.30 -16.61
CA THR A 236 -3.24 14.48 -15.75
C THR A 236 -4.40 15.45 -16.04
N PHE A 237 -4.73 15.69 -17.31
CA PHE A 237 -5.86 16.54 -17.70
C PHE A 237 -7.21 16.01 -17.21
N ARG A 238 -7.44 14.70 -17.24
CA ARG A 238 -8.63 14.08 -16.64
C ARG A 238 -8.76 14.48 -15.17
N ASP A 239 -7.69 14.30 -14.41
CA ASP A 239 -7.69 14.56 -12.97
C ASP A 239 -7.80 16.06 -12.66
N LEU A 240 -7.15 16.92 -13.45
CA LEU A 240 -7.21 18.37 -13.29
C LEU A 240 -8.58 18.97 -13.56
N VAL A 241 -9.23 18.54 -14.64
CA VAL A 241 -10.55 19.05 -15.00
C VAL A 241 -11.59 18.79 -13.92
N TRP A 242 -11.45 17.66 -13.22
CA TRP A 242 -12.30 17.31 -12.09
C TRP A 242 -12.08 18.23 -10.89
N LEU A 243 -10.81 18.49 -10.53
CA LEU A 243 -10.46 19.26 -9.34
C LEU A 243 -10.54 20.78 -9.56
N CYS A 244 -10.25 21.22 -10.78
CA CYS A 244 -10.10 22.61 -11.18
C CYS A 244 -10.99 22.92 -12.40
N PRO A 245 -12.31 23.10 -12.23
CA PRO A 245 -13.23 23.35 -13.35
C PRO A 245 -12.86 24.56 -14.22
N GLN A 246 -12.06 25.50 -13.71
CA GLN A 246 -11.56 26.65 -14.45
C GLN A 246 -10.65 26.28 -15.64
N CYS A 247 -9.97 25.12 -15.61
CA CYS A 247 -9.06 24.73 -16.69
C CYS A 247 -9.74 23.99 -17.84
N VAL A 248 -11.03 23.65 -17.71
CA VAL A 248 -11.79 22.83 -18.68
C VAL A 248 -11.66 23.35 -20.10
N GLU A 249 -11.78 24.67 -20.30
CA GLU A 249 -11.74 25.25 -21.65
C GLU A 249 -10.37 25.11 -22.30
N ALA A 250 -9.30 25.39 -21.55
CA ALA A 250 -7.93 25.25 -22.02
C ALA A 250 -7.60 23.79 -22.35
N VAL A 251 -8.03 22.85 -21.49
CA VAL A 251 -7.86 21.41 -21.73
C VAL A 251 -8.62 20.96 -22.98
N CYS A 252 -9.89 21.36 -23.14
CA CYS A 252 -10.70 20.99 -24.31
C CYS A 252 -10.08 21.49 -25.63
N GLN A 253 -9.42 22.65 -25.62
CA GLN A 253 -8.72 23.19 -26.80
C GLN A 253 -7.43 22.43 -27.12
N ALA A 254 -6.79 21.80 -26.12
CA ALA A 254 -5.52 21.10 -26.27
C ALA A 254 -5.67 19.64 -26.71
N LEU A 255 -6.82 19.00 -26.46
CA LEU A 255 -7.06 17.57 -26.70
C LEU A 255 -7.10 17.09 -28.16
N PRO A 256 -7.52 17.87 -29.18
CA PRO A 256 -7.61 17.36 -30.55
C PRO A 256 -6.28 16.80 -31.09
N ASN A 257 -6.33 15.67 -31.80
CA ASN A 257 -5.20 14.94 -32.39
C ASN A 257 -4.29 14.20 -31.38
N CYS A 258 -4.74 14.02 -30.13
CA CYS A 258 -4.00 13.23 -29.14
C CYS A 258 -4.19 11.72 -29.36
N GLU A 259 -5.32 11.31 -29.94
CA GLU A 259 -5.74 9.93 -30.18
C GLU A 259 -4.71 9.11 -30.98
N GLU A 260 -3.99 9.73 -31.92
CA GLU A 260 -2.98 9.05 -32.75
C GLU A 260 -1.78 8.57 -31.93
N ASN A 261 -1.49 9.21 -30.80
CA ASN A 261 -0.27 9.00 -30.01
C ASN A 261 -0.52 8.24 -28.71
N ILE A 262 -1.69 7.67 -28.47
CA ILE A 262 -2.00 6.96 -27.22
C ILE A 262 -2.34 5.51 -27.50
N GLN A 263 -1.54 4.58 -26.97
CA GLN A 263 -1.76 3.13 -27.14
C GLN A 263 -2.04 2.40 -25.83
N ASP A 264 -1.55 2.91 -24.71
CA ASP A 264 -1.73 2.32 -23.40
C ASP A 264 -3.17 2.43 -22.88
N SER A 265 -3.56 1.48 -22.04
CA SER A 265 -4.95 1.38 -21.56
C SER A 265 -5.37 2.54 -20.67
N GLU A 266 -4.44 3.14 -19.92
CA GLU A 266 -4.74 4.21 -18.96
C GLU A 266 -4.95 5.54 -19.68
N GLY A 267 -4.08 5.87 -20.64
CA GLY A 267 -4.23 7.02 -21.53
C GLY A 267 -5.51 6.95 -22.37
N LYS A 268 -5.82 5.77 -22.94
CA LYS A 268 -7.08 5.57 -23.69
C LYS A 268 -8.31 5.81 -22.82
N GLN A 269 -8.36 5.23 -21.62
CA GLN A 269 -9.45 5.47 -20.67
C GLN A 269 -9.58 6.95 -20.32
N ALA A 270 -8.46 7.64 -20.04
CA ALA A 270 -8.48 9.06 -19.72
C ALA A 270 -8.98 9.93 -20.89
N LEU A 271 -8.52 9.65 -22.12
CA LEU A 271 -8.99 10.35 -23.31
C LEU A 271 -10.49 10.14 -23.52
N ILE A 272 -10.93 8.88 -23.52
CA ILE A 272 -12.34 8.51 -23.73
C ILE A 272 -13.23 9.16 -22.67
N TRP A 273 -12.80 9.18 -21.40
CA TRP A 273 -13.51 9.85 -20.32
C TRP A 273 -13.66 11.36 -20.59
N LEU A 274 -12.57 12.03 -20.98
CA LEU A 274 -12.58 13.47 -21.28
C LEU A 274 -13.51 13.79 -22.45
N LEU A 275 -13.49 12.98 -23.50
CA LEU A 275 -14.40 13.10 -24.65
C LEU A 275 -15.86 12.82 -24.26
N GLY A 276 -16.12 11.90 -23.33
CA GLY A 276 -17.47 11.60 -22.86
C GLY A 276 -18.06 12.69 -21.97
N VAL A 277 -17.28 13.25 -21.05
CA VAL A 277 -17.73 14.28 -20.10
C VAL A 277 -17.78 15.66 -20.74
N HIS A 278 -16.76 16.02 -21.53
CA HIS A 278 -16.62 17.35 -22.14
C HIS A 278 -16.80 17.38 -23.66
N GLY A 279 -17.30 16.30 -24.26
CA GLY A 279 -17.51 16.21 -25.70
C GLY A 279 -18.50 17.22 -26.28
N GLU A 280 -19.32 17.90 -25.46
CA GLU A 280 -20.10 19.05 -25.94
C GLU A 280 -19.20 20.21 -26.38
N LYS A 281 -18.08 20.45 -25.68
CA LYS A 281 -17.10 21.51 -25.98
C LYS A 281 -16.07 21.09 -27.02
N ILE A 282 -15.87 19.79 -27.21
CA ILE A 282 -14.87 19.23 -28.14
C ILE A 282 -15.57 18.87 -29.45
N PRO A 283 -15.31 19.57 -30.57
CA PRO A 283 -16.03 19.33 -31.82
C PRO A 283 -15.77 17.91 -32.36
N ASN A 284 -14.52 17.43 -32.29
CA ASN A 284 -14.11 16.14 -32.87
C ASN A 284 -14.49 14.91 -32.02
N ALA A 285 -15.07 15.10 -30.82
CA ALA A 285 -15.31 14.00 -29.88
C ALA A 285 -16.14 12.84 -30.45
N PRO A 286 -17.26 13.06 -31.19
CA PRO A 286 -18.04 11.97 -31.78
C PRO A 286 -17.23 11.11 -32.75
N TYR A 287 -16.42 11.71 -33.61
CA TYR A 287 -15.61 11.01 -34.61
C TYR A 287 -14.51 10.17 -33.96
N VAL A 288 -13.81 10.72 -32.96
CA VAL A 288 -12.77 9.97 -32.24
C VAL A 288 -13.38 8.78 -31.49
N LEU A 289 -14.53 8.95 -30.84
CA LEU A 289 -15.22 7.83 -30.18
C LEU A 289 -15.76 6.80 -31.18
N GLU A 290 -16.17 7.23 -32.37
CA GLU A 290 -16.56 6.32 -33.45
C GLU A 290 -15.40 5.43 -33.89
N ASP A 291 -14.20 5.98 -34.08
CA ASP A 291 -12.99 5.20 -34.41
C ASP A 291 -12.67 4.14 -33.33
N PHE A 292 -12.84 4.48 -32.05
CA PHE A 292 -12.72 3.51 -30.94
C PHE A 292 -13.78 2.40 -31.02
N VAL A 293 -15.01 2.72 -31.44
CA VAL A 293 -16.09 1.74 -31.61
C VAL A 293 -15.83 0.84 -32.83
N GLU A 294 -15.33 1.36 -33.94
CA GLU A 294 -14.98 0.56 -35.11
C GLU A 294 -13.88 -0.46 -34.78
N ASN A 295 -12.93 -0.08 -33.93
CA ASN A 295 -11.83 -0.93 -33.49
C ASN A 295 -12.10 -1.70 -32.18
N VAL A 296 -13.32 -1.65 -31.63
CA VAL A 296 -13.65 -2.23 -30.31
C VAL A 296 -13.37 -3.74 -30.23
N LYS A 297 -13.46 -4.45 -31.36
CA LYS A 297 -13.18 -5.90 -31.43
C LYS A 297 -11.70 -6.22 -31.22
N ALA A 298 -10.82 -5.30 -31.62
CA ALA A 298 -9.38 -5.43 -31.47
C ALA A 298 -8.88 -4.96 -30.10
N GLU A 299 -9.70 -4.20 -29.36
CA GLU A 299 -9.33 -3.69 -28.04
C GLU A 299 -9.25 -4.84 -27.01
N THR A 300 -8.07 -4.97 -26.39
CA THR A 300 -7.74 -6.10 -25.50
C THR A 300 -8.18 -5.84 -24.07
N PHE A 301 -8.27 -4.56 -23.65
CA PHE A 301 -8.52 -4.19 -22.26
C PHE A 301 -10.02 -3.93 -22.01
N PRO A 302 -10.70 -4.73 -21.15
CA PRO A 302 -12.12 -4.53 -20.83
C PRO A 302 -12.41 -3.17 -20.20
N ALA A 303 -11.46 -2.61 -19.45
CA ALA A 303 -11.58 -1.30 -18.82
C ALA A 303 -11.78 -0.16 -19.85
N VAL A 304 -11.08 -0.21 -20.99
CA VAL A 304 -11.25 0.74 -22.09
C VAL A 304 -12.66 0.63 -22.68
N LYS A 305 -13.18 -0.60 -22.88
CA LYS A 305 -14.54 -0.84 -23.39
C LYS A 305 -15.63 -0.34 -22.43
N MET A 306 -15.42 -0.53 -21.13
CA MET A 306 -16.31 -0.02 -20.07
C MET A 306 -16.39 1.51 -20.09
N GLU A 307 -15.23 2.15 -20.23
CA GLU A 307 -15.16 3.61 -20.31
C GLU A 307 -15.79 4.11 -21.61
N LEU A 308 -15.54 3.44 -22.75
CA LEU A 308 -16.14 3.75 -24.05
C LEU A 308 -17.66 3.70 -24.02
N LEU A 309 -18.24 2.65 -23.40
CA LEU A 309 -19.69 2.54 -23.18
C LEU A 309 -20.23 3.74 -22.39
N THR A 310 -19.54 4.13 -21.33
CA THR A 310 -19.98 5.22 -20.44
C THR A 310 -19.84 6.58 -21.11
N ALA A 311 -18.72 6.82 -21.79
CA ALA A 311 -18.42 8.05 -22.49
C ALA A 311 -19.37 8.28 -23.68
N LEU A 312 -19.59 7.28 -24.51
CA LEU A 312 -20.47 7.41 -25.67
C LEU A 312 -21.93 7.60 -25.25
N LEU A 313 -22.35 6.92 -24.17
CA LEU A 313 -23.68 7.15 -23.60
C LEU A 313 -23.82 8.58 -23.06
N ARG A 314 -22.81 9.12 -22.36
CA ARG A 314 -22.81 10.52 -21.90
C ARG A 314 -22.87 11.48 -23.09
N LEU A 315 -22.05 11.28 -24.11
CA LEU A 315 -22.02 12.14 -25.29
C LEU A 315 -23.34 12.11 -26.06
N PHE A 316 -23.98 10.95 -26.19
CA PHE A 316 -25.30 10.79 -26.80
C PHE A 316 -26.38 11.66 -26.11
N LEU A 317 -26.30 11.86 -24.80
CA LEU A 317 -27.25 12.70 -24.06
C LEU A 317 -27.15 14.19 -24.42
N SER A 318 -26.00 14.61 -24.96
CA SER A 318 -25.72 15.98 -25.39
C SER A 318 -25.83 16.13 -26.91
N ARG A 319 -25.33 15.16 -27.70
CA ARG A 319 -25.30 15.16 -29.17
C ARG A 319 -25.95 13.89 -29.74
N PRO A 320 -27.28 13.74 -29.65
CA PRO A 320 -27.96 12.50 -30.03
C PRO A 320 -27.85 12.19 -31.52
N ALA A 321 -27.93 13.21 -32.39
CA ALA A 321 -27.93 13.02 -33.85
C ALA A 321 -26.63 12.40 -34.37
N GLU A 322 -25.48 12.77 -33.78
CA GLU A 322 -24.16 12.28 -34.18
C GLU A 322 -23.83 10.92 -33.55
N CYS A 323 -24.33 10.64 -32.33
CA CYS A 323 -23.91 9.45 -31.58
C CYS A 323 -24.91 8.28 -31.62
N GLN A 324 -26.13 8.46 -32.14
CA GLN A 324 -27.18 7.43 -32.06
C GLN A 324 -26.78 6.12 -32.74
N ASP A 325 -26.25 6.18 -33.96
CA ASP A 325 -25.83 5.00 -34.72
C ASP A 325 -24.66 4.29 -34.02
N THR A 326 -23.61 5.06 -33.70
CA THR A 326 -22.40 4.57 -33.04
C THR A 326 -22.69 3.91 -31.70
N LEU A 327 -23.58 4.51 -30.89
CA LEU A 327 -24.02 3.93 -29.62
C LEU A 327 -24.80 2.62 -29.82
N GLY A 328 -25.64 2.56 -30.86
CA GLY A 328 -26.37 1.34 -31.22
C GLY A 328 -25.42 0.20 -31.60
N ARG A 329 -24.41 0.47 -32.43
CA ARG A 329 -23.37 -0.50 -32.81
C ARG A 329 -22.58 -0.99 -31.60
N LEU A 330 -22.15 -0.08 -30.73
CA LEU A 330 -21.41 -0.43 -29.52
C LEU A 330 -22.24 -1.30 -28.57
N LEU A 331 -23.50 -0.94 -28.32
CA LEU A 331 -24.39 -1.72 -27.45
C LEU A 331 -24.65 -3.12 -28.03
N TYR A 332 -24.87 -3.23 -29.34
CA TYR A 332 -25.03 -4.52 -30.00
C TYR A 332 -23.80 -5.40 -29.78
N TYR A 333 -22.60 -4.87 -30.06
CA TYR A 333 -21.35 -5.59 -29.85
C TYR A 333 -21.19 -6.04 -28.39
N CYS A 334 -21.38 -5.13 -27.42
CA CYS A 334 -21.22 -5.44 -26.01
C CYS A 334 -22.24 -6.47 -25.48
N ILE A 335 -23.44 -6.55 -26.06
CA ILE A 335 -24.50 -7.46 -25.59
C ILE A 335 -24.40 -8.85 -26.24
N GLU A 336 -24.09 -8.90 -27.54
CA GLU A 336 -24.14 -10.13 -28.35
C GLU A 336 -22.77 -10.77 -28.58
N GLU A 337 -21.72 -9.98 -28.79
CA GLU A 337 -20.41 -10.49 -29.22
C GLU A 337 -19.34 -10.49 -28.12
N GLU A 338 -19.47 -9.61 -27.13
CA GLU A 338 -18.47 -9.46 -26.06
C GLU A 338 -18.43 -10.66 -25.11
N LYS A 339 -17.20 -11.09 -24.76
CA LYS A 339 -16.98 -12.25 -23.90
C LYS A 339 -16.86 -11.86 -22.43
N ASP A 340 -16.39 -10.64 -22.16
CA ASP A 340 -16.28 -10.15 -20.79
C ASP A 340 -17.67 -9.89 -20.20
N MET A 341 -17.98 -10.57 -19.10
CA MET A 341 -19.29 -10.50 -18.46
C MET A 341 -19.56 -9.12 -17.85
N ALA A 342 -18.54 -8.41 -17.35
CA ALA A 342 -18.73 -7.09 -16.75
C ALA A 342 -19.07 -6.04 -17.82
N VAL A 343 -18.39 -6.09 -18.97
CA VAL A 343 -18.72 -5.25 -20.15
C VAL A 343 -20.12 -5.53 -20.64
N ARG A 344 -20.48 -6.81 -20.77
CA ARG A 344 -21.83 -7.23 -21.18
C ARG A 344 -22.91 -6.75 -20.23
N ASP A 345 -22.72 -6.94 -18.92
CA ASP A 345 -23.67 -6.52 -17.90
C ASP A 345 -23.84 -5.00 -17.87
N ARG A 346 -22.75 -4.25 -18.07
CA ARG A 346 -22.79 -2.78 -18.19
C ARG A 346 -23.56 -2.35 -19.45
N GLY A 347 -23.33 -3.01 -20.59
CA GLY A 347 -24.07 -2.77 -21.82
C GLY A 347 -25.58 -3.04 -21.66
N LEU A 348 -25.95 -4.17 -21.05
CA LEU A 348 -27.34 -4.50 -20.73
C LEU A 348 -27.98 -3.50 -19.76
N PHE A 349 -27.24 -3.08 -18.74
CA PHE A 349 -27.69 -2.07 -17.79
C PHE A 349 -27.98 -0.74 -18.51
N TYR A 350 -27.06 -0.25 -19.33
CA TYR A 350 -27.24 0.98 -20.09
C TYR A 350 -28.38 0.90 -21.11
N TYR A 351 -28.52 -0.24 -21.81
CA TYR A 351 -29.64 -0.46 -22.72
C TYR A 351 -30.99 -0.40 -21.99
N ARG A 352 -31.12 -1.08 -20.85
CA ARG A 352 -32.35 -1.04 -20.02
C ARG A 352 -32.59 0.35 -19.43
N LEU A 353 -31.52 1.06 -19.09
CA LEU A 353 -31.61 2.42 -18.56
C LEU A 353 -32.15 3.40 -19.60
N LEU A 354 -31.70 3.28 -20.86
CA LEU A 354 -32.22 4.05 -21.99
C LEU A 354 -33.72 3.78 -22.22
N LEU A 355 -34.16 2.52 -22.11
CA LEU A 355 -35.59 2.15 -22.18
C LEU A 355 -36.42 2.76 -21.05
N ALA A 356 -35.83 3.00 -19.89
CA ALA A 356 -36.52 3.62 -18.75
C ALA A 356 -36.73 5.14 -18.90
N GLY A 357 -36.06 5.77 -19.86
CA GLY A 357 -36.20 7.18 -20.23
C GLY A 357 -34.93 8.02 -20.06
N ILE A 358 -34.70 8.94 -21.01
CA ILE A 358 -33.51 9.80 -21.10
C ILE A 358 -33.31 10.65 -19.83
N ASP A 359 -34.39 11.16 -19.22
CA ASP A 359 -34.29 11.98 -18.01
C ASP A 359 -33.72 11.21 -16.82
N LYS A 360 -34.04 9.92 -16.70
CA LYS A 360 -33.48 9.06 -15.64
C LYS A 360 -32.00 8.78 -15.90
N VAL A 361 -31.64 8.54 -17.16
CA VAL A 361 -30.26 8.33 -17.58
C VAL A 361 -29.41 9.55 -17.22
N LYS A 362 -29.87 10.77 -17.59
CA LYS A 362 -29.20 12.03 -17.25
C LYS A 362 -29.01 12.20 -15.73
N ARG A 363 -30.04 11.91 -14.93
CA ARG A 363 -29.96 12.01 -13.47
C ARG A 363 -28.91 11.07 -12.85
N ILE A 364 -28.72 9.88 -13.41
CA ILE A 364 -27.76 8.90 -12.88
C ILE A 364 -26.34 9.22 -13.34
N LEU A 365 -26.15 9.45 -14.64
CA LEU A 365 -24.81 9.61 -15.22
C LEU A 365 -24.20 10.99 -15.04
N CYS A 366 -25.02 12.04 -14.95
CA CYS A 366 -24.56 13.42 -14.78
C CYS A 366 -24.65 13.89 -13.31
N SER A 367 -24.81 12.96 -12.35
CA SER A 367 -24.83 13.33 -10.94
C SER A 367 -23.43 13.75 -10.46
N PRO A 368 -23.29 14.81 -9.66
CA PRO A 368 -21.99 15.32 -9.22
C PRO A 368 -21.26 14.42 -8.19
N LYS A 369 -21.69 13.18 -7.98
CA LYS A 369 -21.36 12.36 -6.80
C LYS A 369 -20.66 11.02 -7.08
N SER A 370 -19.97 10.85 -8.19
CA SER A 370 -19.41 9.51 -8.44
C SER A 370 -18.16 9.52 -9.30
N ASP A 371 -17.03 9.89 -8.69
CA ASP A 371 -15.83 9.10 -8.91
C ASP A 371 -14.90 9.12 -7.68
N PRO A 372 -14.98 8.11 -6.80
CA PRO A 372 -14.04 7.97 -5.68
C PRO A 372 -12.60 7.69 -6.14
N SER A 373 -12.37 7.28 -7.40
CA SER A 373 -11.02 7.02 -7.93
C SER A 373 -10.24 8.32 -8.20
N LEU A 374 -10.94 9.46 -8.27
CA LEU A 374 -10.34 10.79 -8.44
C LEU A 374 -9.88 11.40 -7.10
N GLY A 375 -9.97 10.65 -6.00
CA GLY A 375 -9.44 11.00 -4.67
C GLY A 375 -7.91 10.95 -4.55
N LEU A 376 -7.18 10.62 -5.63
CA LEU A 376 -5.70 10.64 -5.69
C LEU A 376 -5.08 12.01 -5.33
N LEU A 377 -5.92 13.04 -5.27
CA LEU A 377 -5.58 14.42 -5.01
C LEU A 377 -6.46 15.03 -3.90
N GLU A 378 -7.06 14.23 -3.02
CA GLU A 378 -7.59 14.76 -1.75
C GLU A 378 -6.45 15.33 -0.90
N ASP A 379 -6.72 16.46 -0.24
CA ASP A 379 -5.74 17.12 0.63
C ASP A 379 -5.20 16.12 1.65
N GLN A 380 -3.87 15.93 1.65
CA GLN A 380 -3.20 15.35 2.80
C GLN A 380 -3.35 16.36 3.94
N THR A 381 -4.41 16.19 4.74
CA THR A 381 -4.56 16.92 5.99
C THR A 381 -3.28 16.76 6.80
N GLU A 382 -2.75 17.87 7.33
CA GLU A 382 -1.53 17.88 8.13
C GLU A 382 -1.57 16.73 9.14
N CYS A 383 -0.64 15.79 8.97
CA CYS A 383 -0.56 14.63 9.83
C CYS A 383 0.22 15.03 11.07
N PRO A 384 -0.33 14.92 12.29
CA PRO A 384 0.44 15.25 13.49
C PRO A 384 1.64 14.32 13.59
N VAL A 385 2.77 14.82 14.13
CA VAL A 385 4.03 14.05 14.24
C VAL A 385 3.81 12.69 14.94
N ASN A 386 2.92 12.69 15.95
CA ASN A 386 2.53 11.48 16.69
C ASN A 386 1.93 10.35 15.84
N SER A 387 1.38 10.66 14.66
CA SER A 387 0.80 9.66 13.75
C SER A 387 1.83 8.76 13.05
N TRP A 388 3.11 9.16 13.09
CA TRP A 388 4.18 8.46 12.39
C TRP A 388 5.50 8.39 13.16
N ALA A 389 5.62 9.05 14.33
CA ALA A 389 6.84 9.05 15.15
C ALA A 389 7.33 7.62 15.51
N SER A 390 6.41 6.67 15.74
CA SER A 390 6.74 5.25 15.97
C SER A 390 7.45 4.60 14.78
N ASP A 391 7.05 5.02 13.58
CA ASP A 391 7.47 4.48 12.29
C ASP A 391 8.77 5.14 11.81
N PHE A 392 9.17 6.26 12.44
CA PHE A 392 10.42 6.96 12.11
C PHE A 392 11.64 6.06 12.33
N ASN A 393 12.66 6.21 11.48
CA ASN A 393 13.86 5.36 11.47
C ASN A 393 13.54 3.85 11.51
N THR A 394 12.59 3.42 10.67
CA THR A 394 12.26 2.02 10.39
C THR A 394 12.14 1.82 8.88
N LEU A 395 11.75 0.63 8.44
CA LEU A 395 11.49 0.34 7.02
C LEU A 395 10.13 0.88 6.53
N MET A 396 9.26 1.33 7.43
CA MET A 396 7.93 1.87 7.09
C MET A 396 7.96 3.08 6.14
N PRO A 397 8.79 4.13 6.38
CA PRO A 397 8.86 5.28 5.49
C PRO A 397 9.43 4.94 4.11
N VAL A 398 10.18 3.84 4.01
CA VAL A 398 10.82 3.35 2.78
C VAL A 398 9.84 2.56 1.92
N TYR A 399 9.11 1.61 2.50
CA TYR A 399 8.16 0.78 1.75
C TYR A 399 6.75 1.40 1.64
N GLY A 400 6.39 2.30 2.56
CA GLY A 400 5.03 2.80 2.72
C GLY A 400 4.17 1.88 3.60
N LYS A 401 3.16 2.46 4.27
CA LYS A 401 2.33 1.77 5.28
C LYS A 401 1.64 0.51 4.72
N THR A 402 1.11 0.58 3.50
CA THR A 402 0.36 -0.51 2.87
C THR A 402 1.26 -1.70 2.50
N ARG A 403 2.39 -1.43 1.82
CA ARG A 403 3.35 -2.47 1.44
C ARG A 403 4.03 -3.07 2.65
N TRP A 404 4.38 -2.25 3.65
CA TRP A 404 4.93 -2.77 4.89
C TRP A 404 3.94 -3.64 5.64
N ALA A 405 2.66 -3.28 5.73
CA ALA A 405 1.64 -4.12 6.36
C ALA A 405 1.48 -5.48 5.67
N ALA A 406 1.69 -5.55 4.34
CA ALA A 406 1.70 -6.79 3.59
C ALA A 406 2.97 -7.64 3.82
N ILE A 407 4.11 -7.02 4.15
CA ILE A 407 5.41 -7.70 4.39
C ILE A 407 5.61 -8.07 5.87
N ALA A 408 5.08 -7.27 6.80
CA ALA A 408 5.21 -7.45 8.24
C ALA A 408 4.80 -8.83 8.81
N PRO A 409 3.80 -9.57 8.27
CA PRO A 409 3.48 -10.90 8.80
C PRO A 409 4.59 -11.96 8.63
N TYR A 410 5.68 -11.66 7.92
CA TYR A 410 6.83 -12.56 7.77
C TYR A 410 7.97 -12.30 8.78
N GLN A 411 7.81 -11.38 9.75
CA GLN A 411 8.79 -11.21 10.83
C GLN A 411 8.48 -12.14 12.01
N PRO A 412 9.44 -12.96 12.50
CA PRO A 412 9.24 -13.73 13.72
C PRO A 412 9.02 -12.75 14.88
N THR A 413 7.81 -12.79 15.44
CA THR A 413 7.44 -11.97 16.59
C THR A 413 8.26 -12.44 17.79
N GLU A 414 9.07 -11.56 18.40
CA GLU A 414 9.58 -11.82 19.74
C GLU A 414 8.38 -12.07 20.67
N PRO A 415 8.40 -13.12 21.52
CA PRO A 415 7.26 -13.47 22.35
C PRO A 415 6.98 -12.34 23.34
N GLN A 416 5.86 -11.64 23.14
CA GLN A 416 5.30 -10.77 24.15
C GLN A 416 4.89 -11.62 25.35
N ALA A 417 5.45 -11.32 26.52
CA ALA A 417 5.11 -11.98 27.77
C ALA A 417 3.59 -11.87 28.05
N PRO A 418 2.93 -12.94 28.51
CA PRO A 418 1.49 -12.91 28.76
C PRO A 418 1.17 -11.96 29.91
N ASN A 419 0.18 -11.09 29.68
CA ASN A 419 -0.42 -10.25 30.71
C ASN A 419 -0.86 -11.09 31.91
N ALA A 420 -0.43 -10.70 33.11
CA ALA A 420 -0.82 -11.33 34.37
C ALA A 420 -2.35 -11.24 34.59
N PRO A 421 -3.02 -12.33 35.02
CA PRO A 421 -4.42 -12.26 35.43
C PRO A 421 -4.56 -11.66 36.83
N ARG A 422 -5.63 -10.87 36.97
CA ARG A 422 -6.14 -10.28 38.22
C ARG A 422 -6.37 -11.34 39.30
N ALA A 423 -5.99 -11.00 40.53
CA ALA A 423 -6.15 -11.80 41.73
C ALA A 423 -7.63 -12.12 42.07
N ALA A 424 -7.89 -13.37 42.47
CA ALA A 424 -9.02 -13.74 43.32
C ALA A 424 -8.67 -14.96 44.21
N ALA A 425 -8.67 -14.69 45.52
CA ALA A 425 -9.03 -15.50 46.69
C ALA A 425 -8.58 -16.98 46.88
N PHE A 426 -7.75 -17.16 47.92
CA PHE A 426 -7.79 -18.16 49.02
C PHE A 426 -8.34 -19.59 48.80
N ALA A 427 -7.48 -20.60 49.02
CA ALA A 427 -7.52 -21.56 50.15
C ALA A 427 -6.31 -22.53 50.13
N SER A 428 -5.80 -22.91 51.30
CA SER A 428 -4.69 -23.85 51.55
C SER A 428 -5.23 -25.16 52.19
N PRO A 429 -4.42 -26.15 52.65
CA PRO A 429 -3.15 -26.75 52.18
C PRO A 429 -3.22 -28.30 52.09
N GLY A 430 -2.24 -28.96 51.44
CA GLY A 430 -2.03 -30.41 51.55
C GLY A 430 -0.88 -30.95 50.69
N SER A 431 0.11 -31.58 51.31
CA SER A 431 1.32 -32.21 50.75
C SER A 431 1.21 -33.76 50.81
N PRO A 432 2.24 -34.57 50.45
CA PRO A 432 3.13 -34.63 49.28
C PRO A 432 3.19 -36.05 48.64
N THR A 433 4.12 -36.29 47.69
CA THR A 433 4.57 -37.57 47.06
C THR A 433 3.69 -38.13 45.91
N SER A 434 4.19 -38.66 44.80
CA SER A 434 5.43 -39.39 44.51
C SER A 434 5.99 -39.06 43.11
N GLU A 435 7.31 -39.08 43.02
CA GLU A 435 8.13 -39.04 41.82
C GLU A 435 7.77 -40.17 40.84
N LYS A 436 7.73 -39.86 39.54
CA LYS A 436 8.19 -40.72 38.45
C LYS A 436 8.72 -39.86 37.31
N SER A 437 10.00 -40.02 37.06
CA SER A 437 10.75 -39.51 35.92
C SER A 437 10.18 -40.09 34.63
N GLU A 438 9.77 -39.23 33.70
CA GLU A 438 9.73 -39.56 32.28
C GLU A 438 10.65 -38.58 31.55
N GLU A 439 11.62 -39.16 30.86
CA GLU A 439 12.59 -38.49 30.01
C GLU A 439 11.87 -37.65 28.95
N VAL A 440 12.21 -36.37 28.89
CA VAL A 440 11.90 -35.50 27.75
C VAL A 440 12.71 -36.01 26.56
N PRO A 441 12.08 -36.47 25.45
CA PRO A 441 12.82 -36.71 24.23
C PRO A 441 13.29 -35.35 23.69
N GLN A 442 14.58 -35.25 23.41
CA GLN A 442 15.15 -34.14 22.66
C GLN A 442 14.40 -33.97 21.32
N PRO A 443 14.17 -32.73 20.86
CA PRO A 443 13.53 -32.48 19.57
C PRO A 443 14.45 -32.99 18.44
N GLN A 444 13.92 -33.92 17.64
CA GLN A 444 14.56 -34.35 16.40
C GLN A 444 14.46 -33.24 15.33
N PRO A 445 15.39 -33.23 14.34
CA PRO A 445 15.54 -32.16 13.38
C PRO A 445 14.63 -32.34 12.16
N ASP A 446 14.31 -31.19 11.53
CA ASP A 446 13.87 -31.00 10.15
C ASP A 446 12.55 -31.69 9.71
N SER A 447 11.43 -30.96 9.82
CA SER A 447 10.26 -31.19 8.95
C SER A 447 10.39 -30.32 7.70
N GLU A 448 10.58 -30.95 6.54
CA GLU A 448 10.46 -30.30 5.23
C GLU A 448 9.11 -29.59 5.14
N ALA A 449 9.13 -28.28 4.93
CA ALA A 449 7.91 -27.50 4.77
C ALA A 449 7.22 -27.88 3.46
N LEU A 450 5.94 -28.28 3.52
CA LEU A 450 5.13 -28.57 2.35
C LEU A 450 5.06 -27.35 1.42
N LEU A 451 5.59 -27.48 0.20
CA LEU A 451 5.54 -26.44 -0.83
C LEU A 451 4.38 -26.72 -1.79
N LEU A 452 3.36 -25.86 -1.75
CA LEU A 452 2.29 -25.88 -2.75
C LEU A 452 2.78 -25.18 -4.01
N VAL A 453 2.70 -25.87 -5.14
CA VAL A 453 3.01 -25.32 -6.45
C VAL A 453 1.72 -24.78 -7.06
N SER A 454 1.80 -23.66 -7.77
CA SER A 454 0.65 -23.11 -8.51
C SER A 454 0.03 -24.23 -9.38
N PRO A 455 -1.20 -24.66 -9.08
CA PRO A 455 -1.82 -25.70 -9.87
C PRO A 455 -1.98 -25.16 -11.30
N GLY A 456 -1.56 -25.93 -12.31
CA GLY A 456 -2.04 -25.67 -13.67
C GLY A 456 -3.56 -25.60 -13.63
N GLN A 457 -4.18 -24.56 -14.19
CA GLN A 457 -5.60 -24.22 -14.02
C GLN A 457 -6.50 -25.47 -13.94
N LEU A 458 -6.89 -25.86 -12.72
CA LEU A 458 -7.80 -26.98 -12.52
C LEU A 458 -9.19 -26.48 -12.93
N THR A 459 -9.80 -27.08 -13.95
CA THR A 459 -11.13 -26.69 -14.40
C THR A 459 -12.20 -27.28 -13.49
N ALA A 460 -13.39 -26.67 -13.44
CA ALA A 460 -14.51 -27.18 -12.65
C ALA A 460 -14.89 -28.63 -13.03
N GLU A 461 -14.80 -28.99 -14.31
CA GLU A 461 -15.06 -30.36 -14.79
C GLU A 461 -14.02 -31.37 -14.29
N GLN A 462 -12.74 -30.96 -14.23
CA GLN A 462 -11.66 -31.81 -13.70
C GLN A 462 -11.79 -31.99 -12.19
N PHE A 463 -12.17 -30.93 -11.48
CA PHE A 463 -12.47 -30.97 -10.05
C PHE A 463 -13.61 -31.93 -9.76
N GLU A 464 -14.74 -31.81 -10.46
CA GLU A 464 -15.92 -32.65 -10.21
C GLU A 464 -15.63 -34.14 -10.46
N ARG A 465 -14.96 -34.47 -11.57
CA ARG A 465 -14.57 -35.86 -11.88
C ARG A 465 -13.66 -36.46 -10.79
N SER A 466 -12.68 -35.68 -10.34
CA SER A 466 -11.70 -36.12 -9.32
C SER A 466 -12.32 -36.16 -7.92
N TRP A 467 -13.26 -35.27 -7.63
CA TRP A 467 -13.98 -35.23 -6.36
C TRP A 467 -14.88 -36.46 -6.17
N LEU A 468 -15.52 -36.94 -7.24
CA LEU A 468 -16.38 -38.13 -7.19
C LEU A 468 -15.60 -39.44 -7.10
N SER A 469 -14.36 -39.48 -7.60
CA SER A 469 -13.53 -40.70 -7.60
C SER A 469 -12.72 -40.90 -6.31
N LEU A 470 -12.50 -39.85 -5.52
CA LEU A 470 -11.68 -39.89 -4.31
C LEU A 470 -12.52 -39.99 -3.03
N GLU A 471 -11.99 -40.65 -2.01
CA GLU A 471 -12.57 -40.71 -0.67
C GLU A 471 -12.14 -39.51 0.19
N VAL A 472 -12.92 -39.19 1.23
CA VAL A 472 -12.60 -38.11 2.18
C VAL A 472 -11.46 -38.56 3.08
N ALA A 473 -10.30 -37.92 2.93
CA ALA A 473 -9.11 -38.23 3.70
C ALA A 473 -9.06 -37.46 5.03
N TYR A 474 -9.70 -36.29 5.10
CA TYR A 474 -9.74 -35.47 6.31
C TYR A 474 -11.05 -34.71 6.41
N GLN A 475 -11.63 -34.64 7.62
CA GLN A 475 -12.82 -33.85 7.90
C GLN A 475 -12.71 -33.19 9.27
N GLN A 476 -12.97 -31.88 9.37
CA GLN A 476 -13.01 -31.16 10.63
C GLN A 476 -14.02 -30.02 10.60
N VAL A 477 -14.61 -29.73 11.76
CA VAL A 477 -15.46 -28.55 11.97
C VAL A 477 -14.69 -27.50 12.77
N LEU A 478 -14.66 -26.26 12.28
CA LEU A 478 -14.05 -25.11 12.96
C LEU A 478 -15.10 -24.05 13.29
N PRO A 479 -14.99 -23.36 14.44
CA PRO A 479 -15.83 -22.19 14.71
C PRO A 479 -15.49 -21.05 13.73
N TRP A 480 -16.50 -20.41 13.15
CA TRP A 480 -16.30 -19.32 12.19
C TRP A 480 -17.07 -18.05 12.62
N PRO A 481 -16.37 -16.97 13.04
CA PRO A 481 -17.00 -15.73 13.45
C PRO A 481 -17.34 -14.85 12.23
N GLY A 482 -18.64 -14.71 11.96
CA GLY A 482 -19.15 -13.67 11.06
C GLY A 482 -19.25 -14.06 9.57
N PRO A 483 -19.65 -13.10 8.72
CA PRO A 483 -19.90 -13.35 7.30
C PRO A 483 -18.60 -13.54 6.51
N VAL A 484 -18.59 -14.47 5.56
CA VAL A 484 -17.45 -14.66 4.65
C VAL A 484 -17.50 -13.61 3.53
N HIS A 485 -16.42 -12.86 3.37
CA HIS A 485 -16.20 -11.97 2.23
C HIS A 485 -15.44 -12.72 1.12
N PRO A 486 -16.09 -13.08 -0.01
CA PRO A 486 -15.49 -13.95 -1.02
C PRO A 486 -14.19 -13.41 -1.64
N GLU A 487 -14.08 -12.09 -1.83
CA GLU A 487 -12.90 -11.46 -2.43
C GLU A 487 -11.67 -11.55 -1.51
N THR A 488 -11.82 -11.21 -0.23
CA THR A 488 -10.76 -11.35 0.79
C THR A 488 -10.35 -12.81 0.98
N PHE A 489 -11.34 -13.72 0.95
CA PHE A 489 -11.13 -15.15 1.07
C PHE A 489 -10.34 -15.72 -0.12
N GLN A 490 -10.70 -15.35 -1.36
CA GLN A 490 -9.96 -15.78 -2.55
C GLN A 490 -8.55 -15.21 -2.61
N ALA A 491 -8.36 -13.94 -2.25
CA ALA A 491 -7.04 -13.32 -2.20
C ALA A 491 -6.11 -14.02 -1.20
N ALA A 492 -6.62 -14.40 -0.02
CA ALA A 492 -5.83 -15.11 0.99
C ALA A 492 -5.41 -16.52 0.55
N LEU A 493 -6.26 -17.24 -0.19
CA LEU A 493 -5.94 -18.57 -0.73
C LEU A 493 -4.90 -18.50 -1.86
N GLN A 494 -4.95 -17.47 -2.70
CA GLN A 494 -3.98 -17.29 -3.78
C GLN A 494 -2.55 -17.10 -3.27
N VAL A 495 -2.37 -16.44 -2.12
CA VAL A 495 -1.05 -16.22 -1.50
C VAL A 495 -0.33 -17.53 -1.18
N VAL A 496 -1.07 -18.60 -0.92
CA VAL A 496 -0.52 -19.94 -0.62
C VAL A 496 -0.69 -20.93 -1.77
N ASN A 497 -0.92 -20.45 -3.00
CA ASN A 497 -1.14 -21.30 -4.18
C ASN A 497 -2.35 -22.25 -4.09
N ILE A 498 -3.38 -21.91 -3.30
CA ILE A 498 -4.65 -22.64 -3.29
C ILE A 498 -5.62 -21.97 -4.26
N GLN A 499 -6.09 -22.71 -5.26
CA GLN A 499 -7.04 -22.23 -6.26
C GLN A 499 -8.47 -22.39 -5.77
N ALA A 500 -9.25 -21.31 -5.76
CA ALA A 500 -10.69 -21.38 -5.57
C ALA A 500 -11.38 -21.73 -6.91
N ILE A 501 -12.03 -22.90 -6.98
CA ILE A 501 -12.71 -23.40 -8.18
C ILE A 501 -14.12 -22.81 -8.29
N ALA A 502 -14.84 -22.77 -7.17
CA ALA A 502 -16.15 -22.15 -7.07
C ALA A 502 -16.39 -21.65 -5.65
N VAL A 503 -16.96 -20.46 -5.50
CA VAL A 503 -17.28 -19.84 -4.21
C VAL A 503 -18.69 -19.28 -4.26
N SER A 504 -19.47 -19.53 -3.22
CA SER A 504 -20.83 -19.02 -3.11
C SER A 504 -20.86 -17.50 -2.96
N LYS A 505 -21.92 -16.88 -3.48
CA LYS A 505 -22.12 -15.43 -3.38
C LYS A 505 -22.20 -14.96 -1.91
N PRO A 506 -21.84 -13.70 -1.61
CA PRO A 506 -21.97 -13.15 -0.27
C PRO A 506 -23.41 -13.32 0.25
N GLY A 507 -23.56 -13.89 1.45
CA GLY A 507 -24.88 -14.11 2.08
C GLY A 507 -25.68 -15.33 1.62
N ALA A 508 -25.15 -16.19 0.75
CA ALA A 508 -25.77 -17.46 0.40
C ALA A 508 -25.83 -18.41 1.62
N GLN A 509 -26.94 -19.14 1.78
CA GLN A 509 -27.11 -20.14 2.84
C GLN A 509 -27.57 -21.49 2.26
N PRO A 510 -26.83 -22.59 2.46
CA PRO A 510 -25.49 -22.63 3.07
C PRO A 510 -24.44 -21.99 2.17
N TRP A 511 -23.41 -21.40 2.77
CA TRP A 511 -22.27 -20.88 2.00
C TRP A 511 -21.30 -22.03 1.71
N LYS A 512 -20.91 -22.19 0.44
CA LYS A 512 -20.00 -23.26 -0.02
C LYS A 512 -18.82 -22.71 -0.80
N ALA A 513 -17.65 -23.34 -0.62
CA ALA A 513 -16.49 -23.11 -1.47
C ALA A 513 -15.77 -24.43 -1.80
N TYR A 514 -15.30 -24.53 -3.04
CA TYR A 514 -14.57 -25.67 -3.59
C TYR A 514 -13.16 -25.21 -3.98
N LEU A 515 -12.14 -25.85 -3.41
CA LEU A 515 -10.74 -25.45 -3.55
C LEU A 515 -9.88 -26.60 -4.09
N GLY A 516 -8.89 -26.28 -4.91
CA GLY A 516 -7.89 -27.22 -5.40
C GLY A 516 -6.47 -26.72 -5.11
N ALA A 517 -5.59 -27.63 -4.73
CA ALA A 517 -4.17 -27.36 -4.56
C ALA A 517 -3.34 -28.58 -4.99
N SER A 518 -2.07 -28.35 -5.33
CA SER A 518 -1.10 -29.39 -5.65
C SER A 518 0.22 -29.14 -4.96
N ASP A 519 0.86 -30.19 -4.43
CA ASP A 519 2.25 -30.10 -3.98
C ASP A 519 3.24 -30.26 -5.15
N ASP A 520 4.52 -30.05 -4.85
CA ASP A 520 5.66 -30.22 -5.76
C ASP A 520 5.87 -31.67 -6.25
N THR A 521 5.27 -32.63 -5.56
CA THR A 521 5.27 -34.05 -5.97
C THR A 521 4.11 -34.42 -6.89
N GLY A 522 3.19 -33.49 -7.14
CA GLY A 522 2.00 -33.69 -7.98
C GLY A 522 0.79 -34.27 -7.25
N CYS A 523 0.83 -34.34 -5.91
CA CYS A 523 -0.31 -34.78 -5.10
C CYS A 523 -1.39 -33.70 -5.10
N LEU A 524 -2.61 -34.06 -5.48
CA LEU A 524 -3.75 -33.15 -5.59
C LEU A 524 -4.58 -33.18 -4.29
N PHE A 525 -4.81 -32.01 -3.73
CA PHE A 525 -5.71 -31.79 -2.59
C PHE A 525 -6.97 -31.07 -3.07
N LEU A 526 -8.11 -31.71 -2.91
CA LEU A 526 -9.42 -31.12 -3.18
C LEU A 526 -10.12 -30.84 -1.86
N THR A 527 -10.67 -29.64 -1.70
CA THR A 527 -11.32 -29.24 -0.45
C THR A 527 -12.72 -28.70 -0.70
N GLU A 528 -13.67 -29.13 0.13
CA GLU A 528 -14.99 -28.53 0.26
C GLU A 528 -15.10 -27.83 1.62
N LEU A 529 -15.55 -26.57 1.59
CA LEU A 529 -15.90 -25.79 2.77
C LEU A 529 -17.40 -25.55 2.76
N LEU A 530 -18.07 -25.87 3.87
CA LEU A 530 -19.49 -25.67 4.09
C LEU A 530 -19.68 -24.85 5.36
N LEU A 531 -20.33 -23.68 5.26
CA LEU A 531 -20.68 -22.85 6.40
C LEU A 531 -22.21 -22.78 6.55
N GLU A 532 -22.70 -23.28 7.67
CA GLU A 532 -24.09 -23.20 8.08
C GLU A 532 -24.26 -22.09 9.15
N THR A 533 -25.13 -21.13 8.84
CA THR A 533 -25.36 -19.92 9.64
C THR A 533 -26.04 -20.18 10.99
N GLU A 534 -26.75 -21.30 11.14
CA GLU A 534 -27.42 -21.66 12.40
C GLU A 534 -26.42 -21.98 13.52
N ASN A 535 -25.25 -22.55 13.17
CA ASN A 535 -24.27 -23.03 14.15
C ASN A 535 -22.96 -22.25 14.17
N SER A 536 -22.76 -21.27 13.27
CA SER A 536 -21.49 -20.53 13.10
C SER A 536 -20.26 -21.45 13.02
N GLN A 537 -20.43 -22.57 12.33
CA GLN A 537 -19.42 -23.62 12.19
C GLN A 537 -19.13 -23.87 10.71
N MET A 538 -17.85 -23.85 10.36
CA MET A 538 -17.38 -24.19 9.02
C MET A 538 -16.87 -25.63 9.03
N GLN A 539 -17.52 -26.48 8.25
CA GLN A 539 -17.08 -27.84 7.98
C GLN A 539 -16.09 -27.83 6.82
N ILE A 540 -14.95 -28.48 7.04
CA ILE A 540 -13.86 -28.67 6.09
C ILE A 540 -13.80 -30.15 5.74
N SER A 541 -13.86 -30.47 4.45
CA SER A 541 -13.67 -31.83 3.94
C SER A 541 -12.55 -31.81 2.89
N VAL A 542 -11.47 -32.55 3.11
CA VAL A 542 -10.34 -32.65 2.18
C VAL A 542 -10.22 -34.07 1.62
N LYS A 543 -10.08 -34.17 0.31
CA LYS A 543 -9.77 -35.38 -0.44
C LYS A 543 -8.37 -35.25 -1.03
N GLN A 544 -7.63 -36.35 -1.06
CA GLN A 544 -6.26 -36.40 -1.55
C GLN A 544 -6.15 -37.46 -2.65
N SER A 545 -5.42 -37.17 -3.74
CA SER A 545 -5.24 -38.12 -4.84
C SER A 545 -4.35 -39.31 -4.49
N GLU A 546 -3.31 -39.09 -3.69
CA GLU A 546 -2.40 -40.12 -3.19
C GLU A 546 -2.37 -40.08 -1.66
N ALA A 547 -2.56 -41.22 -0.98
CA ALA A 547 -2.64 -41.25 0.48
C ALA A 547 -1.27 -40.99 1.15
N ARG A 548 -0.91 -39.72 1.34
CA ARG A 548 0.30 -39.27 2.04
C ARG A 548 -0.08 -38.46 3.27
N ALA A 549 -0.05 -39.11 4.43
CA ALA A 549 -0.51 -38.54 5.70
C ALA A 549 0.28 -37.28 6.14
N GLU A 550 1.59 -37.25 5.91
CA GLU A 550 2.44 -36.09 6.23
C GLU A 550 2.10 -34.88 5.35
N ALA A 551 1.90 -35.10 4.04
CA ALA A 551 1.52 -34.06 3.10
C ALA A 551 0.10 -33.53 3.37
N LEU A 552 -0.84 -34.42 3.70
CA LEU A 552 -2.19 -34.06 4.13
C LEU A 552 -2.17 -33.24 5.42
N GLY A 553 -1.34 -33.62 6.40
CA GLY A 553 -1.16 -32.87 7.65
C GLY A 553 -0.61 -31.47 7.42
N GLY A 554 0.41 -31.35 6.56
CA GLY A 554 0.97 -30.06 6.14
C GLY A 554 -0.05 -29.17 5.44
N PHE A 555 -0.80 -29.73 4.48
CA PHE A 555 -1.83 -28.99 3.74
C PHE A 555 -2.96 -28.50 4.67
N VAL A 556 -3.47 -29.37 5.55
CA VAL A 556 -4.53 -29.01 6.50
C VAL A 556 -4.05 -27.93 7.47
N SER A 557 -2.81 -27.98 7.94
CA SER A 557 -2.23 -26.95 8.81
C SER A 557 -2.14 -25.59 8.10
N MET A 558 -1.70 -25.59 6.83
CA MET A 558 -1.64 -24.41 5.99
C MET A 558 -3.03 -23.82 5.74
N LEU A 559 -4.00 -24.65 5.35
CA LEU A 559 -5.38 -24.24 5.12
C LEU A 559 -6.00 -23.62 6.37
N LYS A 560 -5.79 -24.22 7.56
CA LYS A 560 -6.26 -23.66 8.83
C LYS A 560 -5.66 -22.30 9.13
N THR A 561 -4.38 -22.11 8.84
CA THR A 561 -3.69 -20.83 9.05
C THR A 561 -4.32 -19.75 8.18
N VAL A 562 -4.63 -20.07 6.91
CA VAL A 562 -5.31 -19.15 5.99
C VAL A 562 -6.75 -18.86 6.41
N LEU A 563 -7.48 -19.89 6.84
CA LEU A 563 -8.84 -19.73 7.36
C LEU A 563 -8.86 -18.89 8.64
N GLY A 564 -7.87 -19.06 9.53
CA GLY A 564 -7.71 -18.28 10.75
C GLY A 564 -7.42 -16.81 10.47
N THR A 565 -6.55 -16.51 9.51
CA THR A 565 -6.26 -15.12 9.11
C THR A 565 -7.48 -14.43 8.49
N VAL A 566 -8.25 -15.12 7.64
CA VAL A 566 -9.47 -14.56 7.04
C VAL A 566 -10.57 -14.36 8.09
N ALA A 567 -10.70 -15.27 9.05
CA ALA A 567 -11.71 -15.19 10.11
C ALA A 567 -11.33 -14.24 11.26
N GLY A 568 -10.10 -13.71 11.29
CA GLY A 568 -9.57 -13.00 12.47
C GLY A 568 -9.45 -13.89 13.72
N ILE A 569 -9.47 -15.22 13.55
CA ILE A 569 -9.27 -16.19 14.62
C ILE A 569 -7.77 -16.26 14.87
N LYS A 570 -7.33 -15.68 15.99
CA LYS A 570 -5.99 -15.91 16.54
C LYS A 570 -5.87 -17.40 16.87
N SER A 571 -4.98 -18.12 16.18
CA SER A 571 -4.50 -19.44 16.61
C SER A 571 -3.76 -19.34 17.93
#